data_AF-A0A9W6X2L9-F1
#
_entry.id   AF-A0A9W6X2L9-F1
#
_cell.length_a   1.000
_cell.length_b   1.000
_cell.length_c   1.000
_cell.angle_alpha   90.00
_cell.angle_beta   90.00
_cell.angle_gamma   90.00
#
_symmetry.space_group_name_H-M   'P 1'
#
loop_
_entity.id
_entity.type
_entity.pdbx_description
1 polymer ?
#
loop_
_entity_poly.entity_id
_entity_poly.type
_entity_poly.pdbx_seq_one_letter_code
_entity_poly.pdbx_strand_id
1 'polypeptide(L)'
;MPKRFLRSVELEDYILYNYLWGAFDDPKGGQCTGLDSVDGSTIAWHTSFNWSGTAWQVKSFANAALKFDPVPIADVKSIPSTIEYTFEYTGKVVANVAYDLFTTSTLGGNAEYEVMA
;
A
#
# COMPACT_ATOMS: atom_id res chain seq x y z
N MET A 1 9.28 12.25 -10.70
CA MET A 1 9.09 12.37 -9.23
C MET A 1 10.39 11.97 -8.54
N PRO A 2 10.85 12.65 -7.47
CA PRO A 2 12.13 12.32 -6.85
C PRO A 2 12.04 10.98 -6.11
N LYS A 3 13.06 10.10 -6.26
CA LYS A 3 13.17 8.76 -5.64
C LYS A 3 13.03 8.71 -4.10
N ARG A 4 12.93 9.86 -3.42
CA ARG A 4 12.90 9.96 -1.95
C ARG A 4 11.57 9.50 -1.33
N PHE A 5 10.48 9.48 -2.10
CA PHE A 5 9.13 9.13 -1.62
C PHE A 5 8.73 7.66 -1.85
N LEU A 6 9.51 6.91 -2.64
CA LEU A 6 9.23 5.53 -3.04
C LEU A 6 10.31 4.59 -2.52
N ARG A 7 10.44 4.47 -1.19
CA ARG A 7 11.26 3.39 -0.61
C ARG A 7 10.46 2.10 -0.65
N SER A 8 11.09 1.03 -1.13
CA SER A 8 10.50 -0.31 -1.18
C SER A 8 11.52 -1.40 -0.88
N VAL A 9 10.99 -2.58 -0.59
CA VAL A 9 11.74 -3.85 -0.56
C VAL A 9 11.10 -4.78 -1.58
N GLU A 10 11.93 -5.33 -2.48
CA GLU A 10 11.51 -6.33 -3.47
C GLU A 10 11.59 -7.73 -2.86
N LEU A 11 10.48 -8.47 -2.89
CA LEU A 11 10.37 -9.86 -2.42
C LEU A 11 10.01 -10.76 -3.62
N GLU A 12 9.84 -12.07 -3.41
CA GLU A 12 9.48 -12.98 -4.49
C GLU A 12 8.11 -12.64 -5.09
N ASP A 13 7.06 -12.68 -4.26
CA ASP A 13 5.69 -12.45 -4.70
C ASP A 13 5.21 -11.01 -4.48
N TYR A 14 5.94 -10.20 -3.72
CA TYR A 14 5.48 -8.88 -3.30
C TYR A 14 6.52 -7.78 -3.49
N ILE A 15 6.04 -6.54 -3.58
CA ILE A 15 6.83 -5.34 -3.33
C ILE A 15 6.24 -4.64 -2.12
N LEU A 16 7.02 -4.51 -1.04
CA LEU A 16 6.61 -3.76 0.13
C LEU A 16 7.01 -2.30 -0.03
N TYR A 17 6.04 -1.40 -0.12
CA TYR A 17 6.25 0.03 -0.28
C TYR A 17 6.01 0.81 1.02
N ASN A 18 6.84 1.81 1.30
CA ASN A 18 6.53 2.84 2.29
C ASN A 18 5.58 3.92 1.74
N TYR A 19 5.68 4.20 0.43
CA TYR A 19 4.78 5.03 -0.39
C TYR A 19 4.28 6.35 0.25
N LEU A 20 5.17 7.32 0.41
CA LEU A 20 4.92 8.59 1.12
C LEU A 20 4.46 9.73 0.19
N TRP A 21 3.53 9.47 -0.73
CA TRP A 21 3.19 10.40 -1.80
C TRP A 21 2.63 11.75 -1.32
N GLY A 22 1.89 11.75 -0.20
CA GLY A 22 1.26 12.94 0.38
C GLY A 22 2.04 13.55 1.56
N ALA A 23 3.24 13.06 1.86
CA ALA A 23 4.01 13.51 3.02
C ALA A 23 4.45 14.98 2.94
N PHE A 24 4.44 15.58 1.74
CA PHE A 24 4.74 17.01 1.56
C PHE A 24 3.72 17.92 2.24
N ASP A 25 2.47 17.46 2.43
CA ASP A 25 1.41 18.18 3.13
C ASP A 25 1.57 18.17 4.66
N ASP A 26 2.51 17.37 5.18
CA ASP A 26 2.89 17.38 6.59
C ASP A 26 4.41 17.17 6.78
N PRO A 27 5.22 18.22 6.58
CA PRO A 27 6.69 18.11 6.61
C PRO A 27 7.28 17.72 7.97
N LYS A 28 6.49 17.76 9.04
CA LYS A 28 6.92 17.40 10.41
C LYS A 28 6.56 15.97 10.77
N GLY A 29 5.68 15.34 10.02
CA GLY A 29 5.33 13.95 10.20
C GLY A 29 6.38 13.01 9.64
N GLY A 30 6.18 11.72 9.88
CA GLY A 30 7.07 10.68 9.40
C GLY A 30 6.43 9.31 9.43
N GLN A 31 7.00 8.40 8.65
CA GLN A 31 6.59 7.00 8.62
C GLN A 31 7.76 6.09 8.25
N CYS A 32 7.84 4.97 8.95
CA CYS A 32 8.79 3.88 8.71
C CYS A 32 8.01 2.58 8.50
N THR A 33 8.34 1.87 7.43
CA THR A 33 7.76 0.57 7.08
C THR A 33 8.87 -0.47 7.06
N GLY A 34 8.62 -1.63 7.68
CA GLY A 34 9.59 -2.72 7.83
C GLY A 34 8.98 -4.07 7.48
N LEU A 35 9.79 -4.93 6.88
CA LEU A 35 9.46 -6.34 6.67
C LEU A 35 9.74 -7.11 7.95
N ASP A 36 8.80 -7.96 8.38
CA ASP A 36 8.98 -8.85 9.53
C ASP A 36 9.34 -10.27 9.10
N SER A 37 8.58 -10.86 8.16
CA SER A 37 8.85 -12.20 7.63
C SER A 37 8.19 -12.46 6.27
N VAL A 38 8.66 -13.49 5.59
CA VAL A 38 8.06 -14.08 4.37
C VAL A 38 8.03 -15.60 4.55
N ASP A 39 6.87 -16.21 4.36
CA ASP A 39 6.66 -17.66 4.38
C ASP A 39 5.71 -18.07 3.24
N GLY A 40 6.28 -18.62 2.17
CA GLY A 40 5.56 -18.85 0.91
C GLY A 40 4.91 -17.56 0.39
N SER A 41 3.60 -17.63 0.09
CA SER A 41 2.80 -16.49 -0.36
C SER A 41 2.33 -15.57 0.77
N THR A 42 2.79 -15.78 2.01
CA THR A 42 2.40 -14.99 3.19
C THR A 42 3.50 -14.00 3.54
N ILE A 43 3.11 -12.72 3.68
CA ILE A 43 4.01 -11.64 4.09
C ILE A 43 3.54 -11.05 5.42
N ALA A 44 4.47 -10.86 6.35
CA ALA A 44 4.26 -10.09 7.57
C ALA A 44 5.13 -8.83 7.54
N TRP A 45 4.53 -7.69 7.84
CA TRP A 45 5.19 -6.40 7.82
C TRP A 45 4.46 -5.43 8.76
N HIS A 46 5.15 -4.35 9.11
CA HIS A 46 4.60 -3.30 9.94
C HIS A 46 4.87 -1.93 9.34
N THR A 47 4.03 -0.97 9.71
CA THR A 47 4.29 0.45 9.50
C THR A 47 4.00 1.23 10.78
N SER A 48 4.87 2.19 11.06
CA SER A 48 4.73 3.12 12.18
C SER A 48 4.76 4.54 11.63
N PHE A 49 3.84 5.39 12.08
CA PHE A 49 3.73 6.75 11.56
C PHE A 49 3.33 7.75 12.65
N ASN A 50 3.62 9.01 12.40
CA ASN A 50 3.12 10.15 13.13
C ASN A 50 2.79 11.25 12.13
N TRP A 51 1.50 11.51 11.93
CA TRP A 51 0.98 12.54 11.04
C TRP A 51 0.09 13.51 11.83
N SER A 52 0.29 14.80 11.60
CA SER A 52 -0.37 15.93 12.26
C SER A 52 -0.95 16.97 11.28
N GLY A 53 -0.83 16.72 9.95
CA GLY A 53 -1.38 17.57 8.90
C GLY A 53 -2.92 17.56 8.83
N THR A 54 -3.45 18.15 7.75
CA THR A 54 -4.91 18.26 7.55
C THR A 54 -5.59 16.88 7.53
N ALA A 55 -6.80 16.80 8.10
CA ALA A 55 -7.58 15.56 8.20
C ALA A 55 -8.13 15.05 6.85
N TRP A 56 -8.06 15.86 5.79
CA TRP A 56 -8.68 15.58 4.49
C TRP A 56 -7.68 15.13 3.42
N GLN A 57 -6.39 15.08 3.74
CA GLN A 57 -5.35 14.66 2.81
C GLN A 57 -4.68 13.39 3.31
N VAL A 58 -4.68 12.35 2.47
CA VAL A 58 -3.91 11.14 2.69
C VAL A 58 -2.41 11.47 2.61
N LYS A 59 -1.61 10.96 3.56
CA LYS A 59 -0.17 11.25 3.63
C LYS A 59 0.67 10.14 2.99
N SER A 60 0.17 8.92 2.99
CA SER A 60 0.88 7.73 2.53
C SER A 60 -0.10 6.59 2.26
N PHE A 61 0.39 5.56 1.58
CA PHE A 61 -0.29 4.28 1.47
C PHE A 61 0.75 3.15 1.48
N ALA A 62 1.33 2.88 2.66
CA ALA A 62 2.22 1.74 2.80
C ALA A 62 1.47 0.45 2.49
N ASN A 63 2.00 -0.37 1.59
CA ASN A 63 1.29 -1.53 1.06
C ASN A 63 2.26 -2.63 0.60
N ALA A 64 1.75 -3.86 0.61
CA ALA A 64 2.39 -5.01 -0.03
C ALA A 64 1.71 -5.27 -1.38
N ALA A 65 2.33 -4.81 -2.46
CA ALA A 65 1.80 -4.97 -3.81
C ALA A 65 2.16 -6.36 -4.34
N LEU A 66 1.16 -7.14 -4.75
CA LEU A 66 1.37 -8.44 -5.38
C LEU A 66 2.06 -8.27 -6.74
N LYS A 67 3.03 -9.12 -7.02
CA LYS A 67 3.66 -9.28 -8.34
C LYS A 67 2.90 -10.36 -9.11
N PHE A 68 2.33 -9.97 -10.23
CA PHE A 68 1.63 -10.89 -11.13
C PHE A 68 1.62 -10.31 -12.54
N ASP A 69 1.50 -11.19 -13.52
CA ASP A 69 1.22 -10.77 -14.89
C ASP A 69 -0.23 -10.26 -14.97
N PRO A 70 -0.48 -9.08 -15.55
CA PRO A 70 -1.84 -8.56 -15.66
C PRO A 70 -2.78 -9.55 -16.37
N VAL A 71 -3.96 -9.77 -15.78
CA VAL A 71 -4.97 -10.72 -16.27
C VAL A 71 -6.25 -9.95 -16.64
N PRO A 72 -6.90 -10.25 -17.79
CA PRO A 72 -8.23 -9.72 -18.07
C PRO A 72 -9.23 -10.13 -16.98
N ILE A 73 -10.05 -9.19 -16.52
CA ILE A 73 -11.03 -9.46 -15.43
C ILE A 73 -11.95 -10.64 -15.77
N ALA A 74 -12.32 -10.79 -17.04
CA ALA A 74 -13.16 -11.90 -17.51
C ALA A 74 -12.53 -13.29 -17.31
N ASP A 75 -11.20 -13.37 -17.20
CA ASP A 75 -10.45 -14.61 -17.01
C ASP A 75 -10.12 -14.89 -15.53
N VAL A 76 -10.38 -13.95 -14.62
CA VAL A 76 -10.13 -14.09 -13.19
C VAL A 76 -11.17 -15.04 -12.58
N LYS A 77 -10.70 -16.21 -12.12
CA LYS A 77 -11.55 -17.21 -11.46
C LYS A 77 -11.76 -16.92 -9.97
N SER A 78 -10.72 -16.47 -9.29
CA SER A 78 -10.73 -16.12 -7.88
C SER A 78 -9.49 -15.30 -7.51
N ILE A 79 -9.62 -14.49 -6.46
CA ILE A 79 -8.51 -13.78 -5.81
C ILE A 79 -8.59 -14.08 -4.32
N PRO A 80 -8.22 -15.30 -3.88
CA PRO A 80 -8.26 -15.63 -2.46
C PRO A 80 -7.22 -14.78 -1.72
N SER A 81 -7.66 -14.10 -0.67
CA SER A 81 -6.78 -13.29 0.18
C SER A 81 -7.23 -13.38 1.63
N THR A 82 -6.26 -13.18 2.53
CA THR A 82 -6.50 -13.07 3.97
C THR A 82 -5.61 -11.95 4.48
N ILE A 83 -6.20 -11.03 5.23
CA ILE A 83 -5.48 -9.96 5.92
C ILE A 83 -5.82 -10.05 7.40
N GLU A 84 -4.78 -10.20 8.21
CA GLU A 84 -4.85 -10.10 9.66
C GLU A 84 -3.98 -8.92 10.08
N TYR A 85 -4.54 -8.00 10.86
CA TYR A 85 -3.80 -6.83 11.31
C TYR A 85 -4.22 -6.41 12.71
N THR A 86 -3.28 -5.79 13.40
CA THR A 86 -3.50 -5.07 14.65
C THR A 86 -3.15 -3.61 14.44
N PHE A 87 -4.00 -2.70 14.91
CA PHE A 87 -3.79 -1.27 14.76
C PHE A 87 -3.74 -0.59 16.13
N GLU A 88 -2.54 -0.26 16.57
CA GLU A 88 -2.31 0.40 17.87
C GLU A 88 -2.06 1.89 17.68
N TYR A 89 -2.70 2.73 18.50
CA TYR A 89 -2.54 4.17 18.42
C TYR A 89 -2.73 4.87 19.77
N THR A 90 -2.20 6.09 19.86
CA THR A 90 -2.48 7.02 20.96
C THR A 90 -3.11 8.30 20.40
N GLY A 91 -4.01 8.92 21.17
CA GLY A 91 -4.70 10.13 20.73
C GLY A 91 -5.76 9.87 19.64
N LYS A 92 -5.86 10.80 18.69
CA LYS A 92 -6.82 10.71 17.57
C LYS A 92 -6.09 10.29 16.30
N VAL A 93 -6.59 9.24 15.65
CA VAL A 93 -6.12 8.79 14.35
C VAL A 93 -7.28 8.71 13.37
N VAL A 94 -7.03 9.13 12.12
CA VAL A 94 -7.91 8.93 10.97
C VAL A 94 -7.10 8.17 9.94
N ALA A 95 -7.42 6.90 9.75
CA ALA A 95 -6.74 5.99 8.83
C ALA A 95 -7.73 4.93 8.35
N ASN A 96 -7.40 4.28 7.22
CA ASN A 96 -8.08 3.09 6.74
C ASN A 96 -7.06 1.94 6.61
N VAL A 97 -7.60 0.73 6.52
CA VAL A 97 -6.89 -0.47 6.04
C VAL A 97 -7.74 -0.98 4.88
N ALA A 98 -7.16 -1.10 3.70
CA ALA A 98 -7.90 -1.38 2.48
C ALA A 98 -7.06 -2.20 1.50
N TYR A 99 -7.75 -3.00 0.70
CA TYR A 99 -7.22 -3.43 -0.59
C TYR A 99 -7.41 -2.30 -1.60
N ASP A 100 -6.47 -2.18 -2.55
CA ASP A 100 -6.53 -1.19 -3.61
C ASP A 100 -6.15 -1.83 -4.94
N LEU A 101 -7.12 -1.94 -5.85
CA LEU A 101 -6.99 -2.63 -7.13
C LEU A 101 -7.20 -1.66 -8.27
N PHE A 102 -6.33 -1.75 -9.28
CA PHE A 102 -6.41 -0.91 -10.48
C PHE A 102 -6.69 -1.76 -11.71
N THR A 103 -7.50 -1.22 -12.62
CA THR A 103 -7.79 -1.86 -13.91
C THR A 103 -7.53 -0.87 -15.04
N THR A 104 -7.19 -1.41 -16.21
CA THR A 104 -6.95 -0.64 -17.42
C THR A 104 -7.33 -1.47 -18.65
N SER A 105 -7.86 -0.82 -19.67
CA SER A 105 -8.16 -1.43 -20.97
C SER A 105 -6.91 -1.76 -21.79
N THR A 106 -5.75 -1.18 -21.44
CA THR A 106 -4.50 -1.31 -22.21
C THR A 106 -3.36 -1.79 -21.30
N LEU A 107 -2.69 -2.88 -21.66
CA LEU A 107 -1.51 -3.36 -20.92
C LEU A 107 -0.42 -2.27 -20.88
N GLY A 108 0.02 -1.92 -19.67
CA GLY A 108 0.96 -0.82 -19.43
C GLY A 108 0.39 0.59 -19.58
N GLY A 109 -0.93 0.71 -19.83
CA GLY A 109 -1.66 1.96 -19.81
C GLY A 109 -1.87 2.49 -18.39
N ASN A 110 -2.40 3.71 -18.29
CA ASN A 110 -2.80 4.27 -17.01
C ASN A 110 -4.02 3.52 -16.45
N ALA A 111 -4.18 3.54 -15.14
CA ALA A 111 -5.39 3.04 -14.49
C ALA A 111 -6.62 3.85 -14.95
N GLU A 112 -7.70 3.14 -15.27
CA GLU A 112 -9.00 3.70 -15.66
C GLU A 112 -10.03 3.56 -14.54
N TYR A 113 -9.92 2.49 -13.75
CA TYR A 113 -10.72 2.29 -12.55
C TYR A 113 -9.84 1.90 -11.37
N GLU A 114 -10.26 2.37 -10.20
CA GLU A 114 -9.72 2.06 -8.88
C GLU A 114 -10.86 1.45 -8.06
N VAL A 115 -10.60 0.30 -7.43
CA VAL A 115 -11.55 -0.40 -6.58
C VAL A 115 -10.90 -0.60 -5.22
N MET A 116 -11.44 0.06 -4.21
CA MET A 116 -10.99 -0.08 -2.82
C MET A 116 -12.01 -0.90 -2.02
N ALA A 117 -11.52 -1.84 -1.21
CA ALA A 117 -12.34 -2.73 -0.36
C ALA A 117 -11.80 -2.81 1.07
#